data_AF-A0A9P6LIQ3-F1
#
_entry.id   AF-A0A9P6LIQ3-F1
#
_cell.length_a   1.000
_cell.length_b   1.000
_cell.length_c   1.000
_cell.angle_alpha   90.00
_cell.angle_beta   90.00
_cell.angle_gamma   90.00
#
_symmetry.space_group_name_H-M   'P 1'
#
loop_
_entity.id
_entity.type
_entity.pdbx_description
1 polymer ?
#
loop_
_entity_poly.entity_id
_entity_poly.type
_entity_poly.pdbx_seq_one_letter_code
_entity_poly.pdbx_strand_id
1 'polypeptide(L)'
;MQFPKPLLLTLTLASVPAQGYVITIFDGKDCAGASKRVNVYDNTCRDGDVLDTASLRVETYGARLQKADVYPSHSCGTVRIASWAADGGSGGPFRQGDCLNLEKTARAFGSRSG
;
A
#
# COMPACT_ATOMS: atom_id res chain seq x y z
N MET A 1 -41.18 43.15 4.64
CA MET A 1 -41.26 41.68 4.54
C MET A 1 -39.86 41.20 4.20
N GLN A 2 -39.19 40.48 5.11
CA GLN A 2 -37.78 40.10 5.01
C GLN A 2 -37.68 38.61 4.68
N PHE A 3 -37.12 38.27 3.52
CA PHE A 3 -36.94 36.88 3.07
C PHE A 3 -35.74 36.24 3.78
N PRO A 4 -35.83 34.98 4.25
CA PRO A 4 -34.72 34.30 4.91
C PRO A 4 -33.65 33.91 3.88
N LYS A 5 -32.39 34.18 4.23
CA LYS A 5 -31.19 33.91 3.42
C LYS A 5 -30.87 32.40 3.51
N PRO A 6 -30.78 31.66 2.39
CA PRO A 6 -30.46 30.24 2.43
C PRO A 6 -29.00 30.04 2.87
N LEU A 7 -28.81 29.30 3.96
CA LEU A 7 -27.50 28.84 4.41
C LEU A 7 -27.06 27.68 3.51
N LEU A 8 -26.12 27.95 2.59
CA LEU A 8 -25.45 26.89 1.82
C LEU A 8 -24.48 26.14 2.74
N LEU A 9 -24.83 24.89 3.06
CA LEU A 9 -23.97 23.97 3.79
C LEU A 9 -23.00 23.31 2.79
N THR A 10 -21.77 23.82 2.69
CA THR A 10 -20.70 23.19 1.92
C THR A 10 -20.22 21.93 2.64
N LEU A 11 -20.65 20.76 2.18
CA LEU A 11 -20.18 19.46 2.65
C LEU A 11 -18.76 19.23 2.11
N THR A 12 -17.73 19.59 2.88
CA THR A 12 -16.36 19.19 2.59
C THR A 12 -16.22 17.69 2.88
N LEU A 13 -16.16 16.87 1.83
CA LEU A 13 -15.75 15.47 1.97
C LEU A 13 -14.29 15.47 2.45
N ALA A 14 -14.09 15.37 3.76
CA ALA A 14 -12.79 15.07 4.32
C ALA A 14 -12.38 13.70 3.78
N SER A 15 -11.41 13.66 2.88
CA SER A 15 -10.75 12.44 2.45
C SER A 15 -10.13 11.81 3.68
N VAL A 16 -10.79 10.78 4.24
CA VAL A 16 -10.23 9.98 5.32
C VAL A 16 -8.90 9.45 4.78
N PRO A 17 -7.75 9.76 5.40
CA PRO A 17 -6.47 9.28 4.90
C PRO A 17 -6.57 7.77 4.82
N ALA A 18 -6.27 7.21 3.65
CA ALA A 18 -6.19 5.77 3.49
C ALA A 18 -5.18 5.28 4.52
N GLN A 19 -5.65 4.57 5.54
CA GLN A 19 -4.77 4.06 6.59
C GLN A 19 -3.98 2.85 6.08
N GLY A 20 -3.78 2.67 4.77
CA GLY A 20 -3.03 1.54 4.21
C GLY A 20 -2.55 1.87 2.80
N TYR A 21 -1.76 0.99 2.21
CA TYR A 21 -1.28 1.17 0.84
C TYR A 21 -1.88 0.13 -0.10
N VAL A 22 -1.87 0.46 -1.39
CA VAL A 22 -2.33 -0.43 -2.44
C VAL A 22 -1.18 -0.73 -3.38
N ILE A 23 -0.99 -2.01 -3.69
CA ILE A 23 0.01 -2.49 -4.65
C ILE A 23 -0.66 -3.42 -5.66
N THR A 24 -0.11 -3.48 -6.87
CA THR A 24 -0.34 -4.60 -7.76
C THR A 24 0.86 -5.54 -7.63
N ILE A 25 0.62 -6.80 -7.30
CA ILE A 25 1.65 -7.84 -7.19
C ILE A 25 1.71 -8.66 -8.47
N PHE A 26 2.90 -9.15 -8.80
CA PHE A 26 3.19 -9.92 -10.00
C PHE A 26 4.02 -11.16 -9.66
N ASP A 27 3.72 -12.30 -10.30
CA ASP A 27 4.51 -13.53 -10.14
C ASP A 27 5.83 -13.51 -10.94
N GLY A 28 5.93 -12.62 -11.93
CA GLY A 28 7.14 -12.34 -12.69
C GLY A 28 7.92 -11.12 -12.19
N LYS A 29 9.14 -10.96 -12.71
CA LYS A 29 9.94 -9.74 -12.58
C LYS A 29 9.41 -8.64 -13.49
N ASP A 30 9.84 -7.41 -13.24
CA ASP A 30 9.56 -6.23 -14.08
C ASP A 30 8.05 -5.99 -14.29
N CYS A 31 7.24 -6.35 -13.29
CA CYS A 31 5.78 -6.23 -13.30
C CYS A 31 5.12 -6.98 -14.48
N ALA A 32 5.67 -8.13 -14.84
CA ALA A 32 5.15 -9.04 -15.84
C ALA A 32 4.48 -10.27 -15.21
N GLY A 33 3.74 -11.02 -16.04
CA GLY A 33 3.09 -12.28 -15.62
C GLY A 33 1.71 -12.09 -15.01
N ALA A 34 1.27 -13.08 -14.24
CA ALA A 34 -0.01 -13.02 -13.55
C ALA A 34 0.05 -11.94 -12.47
N SER A 35 -1.03 -11.17 -12.36
CA SER A 35 -1.06 -10.03 -11.45
C SER A 35 -2.33 -9.96 -10.63
N LYS A 36 -2.22 -9.31 -9.47
CA LYS A 36 -3.35 -9.06 -8.57
C LYS A 36 -3.19 -7.72 -7.87
N ARG A 37 -4.28 -6.95 -7.80
CA ARG A 37 -4.34 -5.74 -6.97
C ARG A 37 -4.63 -6.13 -5.52
N VAL A 38 -3.83 -5.63 -4.60
CA VAL A 38 -3.87 -5.97 -3.17
C VAL A 38 -3.91 -4.69 -2.35
N ASN A 39 -4.87 -4.62 -1.42
CA ASN A 39 -4.93 -3.59 -0.40
C ASN A 39 -4.32 -4.13 0.91
N VAL A 40 -3.37 -3.38 1.48
CA VAL A 40 -2.73 -3.70 2.75
C VAL A 40 -3.13 -2.62 3.75
N TYR A 41 -4.05 -2.97 4.65
CA TYR A 41 -4.62 -2.06 5.65
C TYR A 41 -3.64 -1.76 6.78
N ASP A 42 -3.85 -0.65 7.51
CA ASP A 42 -2.96 -0.22 8.60
C ASP A 42 -2.75 -1.30 9.63
N ASN A 43 -1.52 -1.45 10.09
CA ASN A 43 -1.18 -2.38 11.17
C ASN A 43 -1.70 -3.81 10.91
N THR A 44 -1.86 -4.18 9.64
CA THR A 44 -2.28 -5.53 9.24
C THR A 44 -1.20 -6.25 8.47
N CYS A 45 -1.33 -7.58 8.47
CA CYS A 45 -0.62 -8.45 7.56
C CYS A 45 -1.59 -8.95 6.48
N ARG A 46 -1.18 -8.82 5.23
CA ARG A 46 -1.83 -9.47 4.09
C ARG A 46 -1.01 -10.68 3.68
N ASP A 47 -1.45 -11.85 4.11
CA ASP A 47 -0.86 -13.17 3.83
C ASP A 47 -1.82 -14.11 3.08
N GLY A 48 -3.12 -13.83 3.15
CA GLY A 48 -4.16 -14.50 2.37
C GLY A 48 -4.33 -13.93 0.96
N ASP A 49 -4.58 -14.83 0.00
CA ASP A 49 -4.88 -14.49 -1.40
C ASP A 49 -3.75 -13.71 -2.11
N VAL A 50 -2.51 -13.94 -1.66
CA VAL A 50 -1.27 -13.37 -2.19
C VAL A 50 -0.61 -14.37 -3.15
N LEU A 51 -0.15 -13.90 -4.30
CA LEU A 51 0.65 -14.70 -5.25
C LEU A 51 2.07 -14.92 -4.69
N ASP A 52 2.75 -15.97 -5.16
CA ASP A 52 4.21 -16.05 -5.05
C ASP A 52 4.83 -14.89 -5.84
N THR A 53 5.07 -13.77 -5.15
CA THR A 53 5.29 -12.46 -5.77
C THR A 53 6.78 -12.23 -6.05
N ALA A 54 7.14 -11.91 -7.29
CA ALA A 54 8.52 -11.59 -7.68
C ALA A 54 8.74 -10.10 -7.94
N SER A 55 7.69 -9.35 -8.26
CA SER A 55 7.72 -7.88 -8.34
C SER A 55 6.39 -7.26 -7.94
N LEU A 56 6.40 -5.96 -7.63
CA LEU A 56 5.20 -5.21 -7.27
C LEU A 56 5.24 -3.81 -7.86
N ARG A 57 4.06 -3.27 -8.20
CA ARG A 57 3.86 -1.88 -8.57
C ARG A 57 3.09 -1.16 -7.48
N VAL A 58 3.57 0.01 -7.08
CA VAL A 58 2.89 0.83 -6.08
C VAL A 58 1.74 1.58 -6.73
N GLU A 59 0.53 1.42 -6.21
CA GLU A 59 -0.68 2.03 -6.77
C GLU A 59 -1.13 3.24 -5.95
N THR A 60 -1.03 3.16 -4.62
CA THR A 60 -1.42 4.23 -3.70
C THR A 60 -0.62 4.12 -2.41
N TYR A 61 -0.19 5.26 -1.88
CA TYR A 61 0.50 5.36 -0.59
C TYR A 61 -0.46 5.16 0.60
N GLY A 62 0.11 4.81 1.75
CA GLY A 62 -0.54 4.89 3.04
C GLY A 62 -0.46 6.27 3.67
N ALA A 63 -0.96 6.36 4.90
CA ALA A 63 -0.90 7.57 5.72
C ALA A 63 0.56 7.90 6.12
N ARG A 64 0.77 9.13 6.63
CA ARG A 64 2.09 9.64 7.06
C ARG A 64 2.80 8.65 8.00
N LEU A 65 4.10 8.40 7.78
CA LEU A 65 4.93 7.46 8.56
C LEU A 65 4.56 5.98 8.42
N GLN A 66 3.82 5.57 7.39
CA GLN A 66 3.63 4.15 7.15
C GLN A 66 4.86 3.47 6.57
N LYS A 67 5.03 2.21 6.95
CA LYS A 67 6.01 1.28 6.37
C LYS A 67 5.31 0.19 5.58
N ALA A 68 5.84 -0.12 4.39
CA ALA A 68 5.52 -1.32 3.62
C ALA A 68 6.62 -2.35 3.86
N ASP A 69 6.28 -3.41 4.59
CA ASP A 69 7.17 -4.55 4.81
C ASP A 69 6.79 -5.70 3.90
N VAL A 70 7.80 -6.38 3.36
CA VAL A 70 7.64 -7.51 2.44
C VAL A 70 8.24 -8.76 3.08
N TYR A 71 7.50 -9.86 3.07
CA TYR A 71 7.87 -11.08 3.79
C TYR A 71 7.97 -12.30 2.85
N PRO A 72 8.96 -13.19 3.05
CA PRO A 72 9.12 -14.40 2.23
C PRO A 72 8.20 -15.55 2.66
N SER A 73 7.64 -15.45 3.87
CA SER A 73 6.72 -16.41 4.48
C SER A 73 5.26 -16.00 4.25
N HIS A 74 4.34 -16.96 4.37
CA HIS A 74 2.88 -16.71 4.43
C HIS A 74 2.44 -16.10 5.77
N SER A 75 3.23 -15.18 6.31
CA SER A 75 2.99 -14.48 7.58
C SER A 75 3.95 -13.29 7.71
N CYS A 76 3.52 -12.22 8.38
CA CYS A 76 4.36 -11.07 8.73
C CYS A 76 5.17 -11.34 9.99
N GLY A 77 6.15 -12.23 9.87
CA GLY A 77 7.04 -12.64 10.96
C GLY A 77 8.21 -11.67 11.19
N THR A 78 9.33 -12.20 11.68
CA THR A 78 10.54 -11.40 11.97
C THR A 78 11.43 -11.19 10.76
N VAL A 79 11.41 -12.09 9.78
CA VAL A 79 12.27 -12.03 8.58
C VAL A 79 11.59 -11.24 7.47
N ARG A 80 12.24 -10.16 7.01
CA ARG A 80 11.76 -9.29 5.93
C ARG A 80 12.68 -9.37 4.72
N ILE A 81 12.09 -9.34 3.54
CA ILE A 81 12.81 -9.14 2.26
C ILE A 81 13.11 -7.64 2.10
N ALA A 82 12.13 -6.80 2.39
CA ALA A 82 12.25 -5.36 2.24
C ALA A 82 11.38 -4.63 3.28
N SER A 83 11.75 -3.38 3.56
CA SER A 83 10.98 -2.46 4.39
C SER A 83 11.18 -1.06 3.83
N TRP A 84 10.10 -0.43 3.38
CA TRP A 84 10.13 0.89 2.75
C TRP A 84 9.16 1.85 3.42
N ALA A 85 9.42 3.15 3.32
CA ALA A 85 8.42 4.15 3.63
C ALA A 85 7.30 4.11 2.57
N ALA A 86 6.06 3.95 3.00
CA ALA A 86 4.89 3.81 2.15
C ALA A 86 4.00 5.07 2.15
N ASP A 87 4.48 6.17 2.72
CA ASP A 87 3.74 7.41 2.94
C ASP A 87 3.94 8.46 1.83
N GLY A 88 4.60 8.08 0.73
CA GLY A 88 4.93 8.99 -0.38
C GLY A 88 5.99 10.04 -0.03
N GLY A 89 6.63 9.94 1.14
CA GLY A 89 7.46 10.99 1.72
C GLY A 89 8.67 10.45 2.47
N SER A 90 9.56 9.73 1.78
CA SER A 90 10.96 9.47 2.13
C SER A 90 11.61 8.87 0.88
N GLY A 91 12.78 9.34 0.44
CA GLY A 91 13.38 9.12 -0.90
C GLY A 91 13.74 7.69 -1.33
N GLY A 92 13.11 6.66 -0.76
CA GLY A 92 13.26 5.26 -1.13
C GLY A 92 12.50 4.85 -2.40
N PRO A 93 12.53 3.53 -2.71
CA PRO A 93 12.02 2.98 -3.96
C PRO A 93 10.50 2.83 -4.01
N PHE A 94 9.79 2.88 -2.87
CA PHE A 94 8.34 2.69 -2.84
C PHE A 94 7.61 3.96 -3.27
N ARG A 95 7.57 4.19 -4.58
CA ARG A 95 6.90 5.35 -5.20
C ARG A 95 5.78 4.90 -6.11
N GLN A 96 4.66 5.62 -6.06
CA GLN A 96 3.49 5.35 -6.87
C GLN A 96 3.85 5.32 -8.36
N GLY A 97 3.43 4.26 -9.04
CA GLY A 97 3.75 3.97 -10.43
C GLY A 97 5.02 3.13 -10.61
N ASP A 98 5.96 3.15 -9.65
CA ASP A 98 7.22 2.42 -9.79
C ASP A 98 6.98 0.92 -9.68
N CYS A 99 7.67 0.18 -10.54
CA CYS A 99 7.77 -1.26 -10.49
C CYS A 99 9.04 -1.68 -9.74
N LEU A 100 8.87 -2.50 -8.70
CA LEU A 100 9.93 -2.94 -7.82
C LEU A 100 10.14 -4.45 -7.90
N ASN A 101 11.34 -4.86 -8.28
CA ASN A 101 11.77 -6.25 -8.24
C ASN A 101 12.15 -6.66 -6.81
N LEU A 102 11.64 -7.81 -6.37
CA LEU A 102 11.95 -8.37 -5.06
C LEU A 102 13.12 -9.35 -5.16
N GLU A 103 14.10 -9.26 -4.26
CA GLU A 103 15.27 -10.17 -4.28
C GLU A 103 14.89 -11.64 -4.04
N LYS A 104 13.75 -11.87 -3.37
CA LYS A 104 13.18 -13.19 -3.08
C LYS A 104 11.67 -13.15 -3.32
N THR A 105 11.08 -14.32 -3.56
CA THR A 105 9.64 -14.48 -3.64
C THR A 105 8.98 -14.04 -2.34
N ALA A 106 8.05 -13.09 -2.42
CA ALA A 106 7.24 -12.64 -1.31
C ALA A 106 5.89 -13.34 -1.28
N ARG A 107 5.40 -13.55 -0.07
CA ARG A 107 4.16 -14.29 0.22
C ARG A 107 3.26 -13.58 1.22
N ALA A 108 3.75 -12.49 1.82
CA ALA A 108 2.95 -11.60 2.63
C ALA A 108 3.47 -10.16 2.58
N PHE A 109 2.56 -9.22 2.82
CA PHE A 109 2.81 -7.78 2.84
C PHE A 109 2.23 -7.18 4.11
N GLY A 110 3.02 -6.40 4.84
CA GLY A 110 2.58 -5.77 6.08
C GLY A 110 2.61 -4.26 5.98
N SER A 111 1.58 -3.62 6.53
CA SER A 111 1.62 -2.19 6.85
C SER A 111 1.82 -2.01 8.34
N ARG A 112 2.72 -1.11 8.71
CA ARG A 112 2.94 -0.69 10.10
C ARG A 112 3.07 0.82 10.19
N SER A 113 2.42 1.42 11.17
CA SER A 113 2.67 2.81 11.54
C SER A 113 4.01 2.91 12.29
N GLY A 114 4.86 3.90 11.97
CA GLY A 114 6.15 4.09 12.63
C GLY A 114 6.93 5.32 12.17
#